data_AF-A0A351HVP9-F1
#
_entry.id   AF-A0A351HVP9-F1
#
_cell.length_a   1.000
_cell.length_b   1.000
_cell.length_c   1.000
_cell.angle_alpha   90.00
_cell.angle_beta   90.00
_cell.angle_gamma   90.00
#
_symmetry.space_group_name_H-M   'P 1'
#
loop_
_entity.id
_entity.type
_entity.pdbx_description
1 polymer ?
#
loop_
_entity_poly.entity_id
_entity_poly.type
_entity_poly.pdbx_seq_one_letter_code
_entity_poly.pdbx_strand_id
1 'polypeptide(L)'
;TTVLIETFVPGKEYRFLVIGEQVAGILHRVPANVVGDGVSTIAELVAEKNRNPLRGKGYVTPLEKLTLDDTEIAFLGEQHKTVA
;
A
#
# COMPACT_ATOMS: atom_id res chain seq x y z
N THR A 1 -20.92 22.73 4.23
CA THR A 1 -19.90 21.70 4.52
C THR A 1 -20.62 20.45 4.97
N THR A 2 -20.30 19.30 4.38
CA THR A 2 -20.88 18.02 4.76
C THR A 2 -19.81 17.21 5.47
N VAL A 3 -20.13 16.66 6.65
CA VAL A 3 -19.22 15.85 7.46
C VAL A 3 -19.86 14.48 7.64
N LEU A 4 -19.06 13.42 7.46
CA LEU A 4 -19.46 12.05 7.75
C LEU A 4 -18.94 11.66 9.14
N ILE A 5 -19.82 11.13 9.99
CA ILE A 5 -19.49 10.60 11.30
C ILE A 5 -19.97 9.16 11.34
N GLU A 6 -19.09 8.24 11.73
CA GLU A 6 -19.38 6.81 11.79
C GLU A 6 -18.76 6.17 13.05
N THR A 7 -19.28 5.00 13.42
CA THR A 7 -18.74 4.23 14.54
C THR A 7 -17.44 3.57 14.12
N PHE A 8 -16.40 3.68 14.96
CA PHE A 8 -15.16 2.95 14.76
C PHE A 8 -15.34 1.47 15.08
N VAL A 9 -15.14 0.61 14.09
CA VAL A 9 -15.15 -0.85 14.24
C VAL A 9 -13.71 -1.36 14.09
N PRO A 10 -13.07 -1.88 15.14
CA PRO A 10 -11.70 -2.38 15.05
C PRO A 10 -11.65 -3.71 14.28
N GLY A 11 -10.61 -3.88 13.47
CA GLY A 11 -10.39 -5.13 12.73
C GLY A 11 -9.68 -4.90 11.41
N LYS A 12 -9.55 -5.97 10.62
CA LYS A 12 -9.05 -5.89 9.24
C LYS A 12 -10.22 -5.65 8.30
N GLU A 13 -10.05 -4.71 7.38
CA GLU A 13 -10.98 -4.49 6.28
C GLU A 13 -10.75 -5.52 5.17
N TYR A 14 -11.85 -6.08 4.65
CA TYR A 14 -11.85 -6.97 3.49
C TYR A 14 -12.93 -6.55 2.50
N ARG A 15 -12.61 -6.59 1.21
CA ARG A 15 -13.55 -6.35 0.12
C ARG A 15 -13.98 -7.67 -0.50
N PHE A 16 -15.27 -7.96 -0.42
CA PHE A 16 -15.89 -9.15 -1.02
C PHE A 16 -16.45 -8.80 -2.40
N LEU A 17 -16.16 -9.62 -3.40
CA LEU A 17 -16.79 -9.60 -4.72
C LEU A 17 -17.80 -10.76 -4.77
N VAL A 18 -19.09 -10.44 -4.89
CA VAL A 18 -20.17 -11.42 -5.00
C VAL A 18 -20.68 -11.43 -6.44
N ILE A 19 -20.79 -12.62 -7.04
CA ILE A 19 -21.35 -12.83 -8.39
C ILE A 19 -22.44 -13.89 -8.28
N GLY A 20 -23.67 -13.51 -8.62
CA GLY A 20 -24.84 -14.33 -8.32
C GLY A 20 -24.99 -14.51 -6.80
N GLU A 21 -25.10 -15.76 -6.34
CA GLU A 21 -25.20 -16.12 -4.92
C GLU A 21 -23.87 -16.59 -4.32
N GLN A 22 -22.74 -16.35 -5.01
CA GLN A 22 -21.43 -16.86 -4.61
C GLN A 22 -20.43 -15.72 -4.38
N VAL A 23 -19.59 -15.88 -3.34
CA VAL A 23 -18.41 -15.03 -3.13
C VAL A 23 -17.35 -15.44 -4.15
N ALA A 24 -17.19 -14.65 -5.19
CA ALA A 24 -16.23 -14.88 -6.27
C ALA A 24 -14.80 -14.48 -5.88
N GLY A 25 -14.64 -13.57 -4.92
CA GLY A 25 -13.32 -13.17 -4.45
C GLY A 25 -13.36 -12.35 -3.17
N ILE A 26 -12.24 -12.36 -2.44
CA ILE A 26 -12.02 -11.55 -1.24
C ILE A 26 -10.65 -10.89 -1.37
N LEU A 27 -10.58 -9.59 -1.10
CA LEU A 27 -9.37 -8.80 -1.15
C LEU A 27 -9.09 -8.14 0.19
N HIS A 28 -7.86 -8.29 0.68
CA HIS A 28 -7.32 -7.49 1.77
C HIS A 28 -6.26 -6.54 1.21
N ARG A 29 -6.43 -5.22 1.43
CA ARG A 29 -5.44 -4.22 1.04
C ARG A 29 -4.53 -3.93 2.23
N VAL A 30 -3.23 -3.91 1.97
CA VAL A 30 -2.22 -3.51 2.95
C VAL A 30 -1.59 -2.17 2.53
N PRO A 31 -1.20 -1.30 3.48
CA PRO A 31 -0.47 -0.08 3.17
C PRO A 31 0.81 -0.35 2.36
N ALA A 32 1.27 0.65 1.61
CA ALA A 32 2.55 0.60 0.93
C ALA A 32 3.69 0.28 1.92
N ASN A 33 4.53 -0.70 1.56
CA ASN A 33 5.58 -1.18 2.45
C ASN A 33 6.74 -1.80 1.66
N VAL A 34 7.88 -1.96 2.31
CA VAL A 34 8.96 -2.87 1.92
C VAL A 34 9.35 -3.73 3.12
N VAL A 35 10.05 -4.83 2.88
CA VAL A 35 10.59 -5.69 3.95
C VAL A 35 12.10 -5.55 3.90
N GLY A 36 12.71 -5.21 5.03
CA GLY A 36 14.17 -5.10 5.12
C GLY A 36 14.82 -6.47 4.99
N ASP A 37 15.89 -6.53 4.20
CA ASP A 37 16.72 -7.72 3.99
C ASP A 37 18.05 -7.65 4.78
N GLY A 38 18.27 -6.57 5.52
CA GLY A 38 19.46 -6.34 6.34
C GLY A 38 20.67 -5.78 5.57
N VAL A 39 20.56 -5.59 4.26
CA VAL A 39 21.66 -5.11 3.41
C VAL A 39 21.27 -3.91 2.56
N SER A 40 20.05 -3.88 2.02
CA SER A 40 19.60 -2.83 1.11
C SER A 40 18.98 -1.64 1.82
N THR A 41 19.17 -0.46 1.23
CA THR A 41 18.50 0.76 1.66
C THR A 41 17.01 0.71 1.32
N ILE A 42 16.19 1.55 1.96
CA ILE A 42 14.76 1.62 1.64
C ILE A 42 14.54 2.05 0.18
N ALA A 43 15.38 2.96 -0.34
CA ALA A 43 15.36 3.34 -1.75
C ALA A 43 15.54 2.12 -2.68
N GLU A 44 16.51 1.26 -2.37
CA GLU A 44 16.79 0.05 -3.16
C GLU A 44 15.64 -0.97 -3.08
N LEU A 45 15.11 -1.20 -1.89
CA LEU A 45 13.97 -2.11 -1.67
C LEU A 45 12.72 -1.62 -2.42
N VAL A 46 12.49 -0.30 -2.43
CA VAL A 46 11.40 0.32 -3.21
C VAL A 46 11.64 0.16 -4.70
N ALA A 47 12.88 0.41 -5.17
CA ALA A 47 13.25 0.25 -6.56
C ALA A 47 13.03 -1.20 -7.03
N GLU A 48 13.43 -2.19 -6.23
CA GLU A 48 13.16 -3.61 -6.49
C GLU A 48 11.66 -3.91 -6.51
N LYS A 49 10.91 -3.52 -5.48
CA LYS A 49 9.45 -3.79 -5.43
C LYS A 49 8.72 -3.17 -6.63
N ASN A 50 9.21 -2.05 -7.15
CA ASN A 50 8.70 -1.37 -8.35
C ASN A 50 9.11 -2.02 -9.69
N ARG A 51 10.01 -3.01 -9.71
CA ARG A 51 10.31 -3.82 -10.91
C ARG A 51 9.21 -4.81 -11.25
N ASN A 52 8.27 -5.06 -10.33
CA ASN A 52 7.11 -5.91 -10.62
C ASN A 52 6.32 -5.35 -11.83
N PRO A 53 6.10 -6.12 -12.91
CA PRO A 53 5.43 -5.64 -14.13
C PRO A 53 3.96 -5.26 -13.91
N LEU A 54 3.35 -5.68 -12.79
CA LEU A 54 2.00 -5.27 -12.38
C LEU A 54 1.97 -3.85 -11.80
N ARG A 55 3.13 -3.21 -11.58
CA ARG A 55 3.25 -1.84 -11.05
C ARG A 55 3.51 -0.81 -12.14
N GLY A 56 2.61 0.16 -12.24
CA GLY A 56 2.64 1.24 -13.22
C GLY A 56 2.32 2.58 -12.58
N LYS A 57 1.93 3.55 -13.42
CA LYS A 57 1.51 4.89 -12.98
C LYS A 57 0.14 5.21 -13.55
N GLY A 58 -0.70 5.88 -12.77
CA GLY A 58 -1.98 6.41 -13.26
C GLY A 58 -3.07 5.35 -13.43
N TYR A 59 -3.01 4.29 -12.63
CA TYR A 59 -4.00 3.21 -12.55
C TYR A 59 -4.23 2.44 -13.85
N VAL A 60 -3.23 2.44 -14.75
CA VAL A 60 -3.25 1.64 -16.00
C VAL A 60 -2.83 0.18 -15.78
N THR A 61 -2.26 -0.12 -14.61
CA THR A 61 -1.87 -1.46 -14.16
C THR A 61 -2.57 -1.80 -12.84
N PRO A 62 -2.62 -3.09 -12.44
CA PRO A 62 -3.31 -3.48 -11.20
C PRO A 62 -2.74 -2.85 -9.92
N LEU A 63 -1.43 -2.53 -9.91
CA LEU A 63 -0.75 -1.91 -8.77
C LEU A 63 -0.12 -0.58 -9.19
N GLU A 64 -0.04 0.38 -8.27
CA GLU A 64 0.75 1.60 -8.45
C GLU A 64 2.20 1.40 -8.02
N LYS A 65 3.12 2.12 -8.65
CA LYS A 65 4.50 2.23 -8.18
C LYS A 65 4.54 2.97 -6.84
N LEU A 66 5.40 2.50 -5.96
CA LEU A 66 5.72 3.17 -4.72
C LEU A 66 6.56 4.41 -5.03
N THR A 67 6.20 5.56 -4.47
CA THR A 67 7.00 6.79 -4.48
C THR A 67 7.68 6.97 -3.12
N LEU A 68 8.66 7.86 -3.08
CA LEU A 68 9.32 8.29 -1.86
C LEU A 68 9.32 9.81 -1.85
N ASP A 69 8.12 10.37 -1.83
CA ASP A 69 7.90 11.81 -1.79
C ASP A 69 7.83 12.26 -0.32
N ASP A 70 7.54 13.55 -0.07
CA ASP A 70 7.59 14.13 1.27
C ASP A 70 6.72 13.39 2.29
N THR A 71 5.55 12.89 1.88
CA THR A 71 4.65 12.12 2.76
C THR A 71 5.27 10.80 3.20
N GLU A 72 5.86 10.03 2.27
CA GLU A 72 6.49 8.76 2.61
C GLU A 72 7.75 8.97 3.44
N ILE A 73 8.54 10.00 3.15
CA ILE A 73 9.73 10.36 3.92
C ILE A 73 9.34 10.75 5.35
N ALA A 74 8.29 11.56 5.53
CA ALA A 74 7.78 11.93 6.85
C ALA A 74 7.33 10.69 7.64
N PHE A 75 6.57 9.79 7.00
CA PHE A 75 6.11 8.54 7.62
C PHE A 75 7.27 7.61 8.03
N LEU A 76 8.34 7.55 7.22
CA LEU A 76 9.55 6.81 7.59
C LEU A 76 10.28 7.47 8.77
N GLY A 77 10.31 8.80 8.82
CA GLY A 77 10.88 9.57 9.93
C GLY A 77 10.19 9.29 11.26
N GLU A 78 8.85 9.15 11.28
CA GLU A 78 8.08 8.73 12.46
C GLU A 78 8.48 7.32 12.96
N GLN A 79 9.01 6.47 12.08
CA GLN A 79 9.53 5.15 12.41
C GLN A 79 11.03 5.14 12.68
N HIS A 80 11.67 6.31 12.75
CA HIS A 80 13.12 6.47 12.89
C HIS A 80 13.92 5.81 11.74
N LYS A 81 13.39 5.85 10.52
CA LYS A 81 14.03 5.30 9.31
C LYS A 81 14.35 6.39 8.29
N THR A 82 15.39 6.17 7.50
CA THR A 82 15.81 7.04 6.39
C THR A 82 15.75 6.31 5.06
N VAL A 83 15.66 7.06 3.98
CA VAL A 83 15.62 6.50 2.62
C VAL A 83 16.99 5.94 2.21
N ALA A 84 18.05 6.65 2.59
CA ALA A 84 19.46 6.28 2.41
C ALA A 84 19.94 5.37 3.54
#